data_AF-A0A6C1BRD9-F1
#
_entry.id   AF-A0A6C1BRD9-F1
#
_cell.length_a   1.000
_cell.length_b   1.000
_cell.length_c   1.000
_cell.angle_alpha   90.00
_cell.angle_beta   90.00
_cell.angle_gamma   90.00
#
_symmetry.space_group_name_H-M   'P 1'
#
loop_
_entity.id
_entity.type
_entity.pdbx_description
1 polymer ?
#
loop_
_entity_poly.entity_id
_entity_poly.type
_entity_poly.pdbx_seq_one_letter_code
_entity_poly.pdbx_strand_id
1 'polypeptide(L)' 'MAYRCMVISLEGDDREITAKLNEVLSTIEQEGGEVLDVETSLAREHGIDGFVVLYTIKYRALREITEE' A
#
# COMPACT_ATOMS: atom_id res chain seq x y z
N MET A 1 -5.30 9.66 -17.19
CA MET A 1 -4.93 9.01 -15.91
C MET A 1 -5.05 7.51 -16.11
N ALA A 2 -3.98 6.77 -15.84
CA ALA A 2 -3.97 5.31 -15.95
C ALA A 2 -4.43 4.69 -14.64
N TYR A 3 -5.22 3.62 -14.71
CA TYR A 3 -5.55 2.80 -13.55
C TYR A 3 -4.38 1.87 -13.24
N ARG A 4 -4.01 1.80 -11.98
CA ARG A 4 -2.88 1.04 -11.47
C ARG A 4 -3.30 0.21 -10.27
N CYS A 5 -2.59 -0.89 -10.08
CA CYS A 5 -2.75 -1.78 -8.95
C CYS A 5 -1.36 -2.09 -8.40
N MET A 6 -1.19 -1.94 -7.09
CA MET A 6 0.03 -2.28 -6.38
C MET A 6 -0.29 -3.24 -5.24
N VAL A 7 0.54 -4.25 -5.07
CA VAL A 7 0.45 -5.19 -3.95
C VAL A 7 1.67 -4.98 -3.07
N ILE A 8 1.45 -4.71 -1.78
CA ILE A 8 2.52 -4.51 -0.80
C ILE A 8 2.36 -5.51 0.35
N SER A 9 3.50 -6.01 0.84
CA SER A 9 3.57 -6.84 2.04
C SER A 9 4.24 -6.03 3.14
N LEU A 10 3.53 -5.81 4.24
CA LEU A 10 4.02 -5.09 5.41
C LEU A 10 4.15 -6.03 6.59
N GLU A 11 5.23 -5.89 7.34
CA GLU A 11 5.50 -6.64 8.57
C GLU A 11 5.83 -5.65 9.70
N GLY A 12 5.29 -5.94 10.88
CA GLY A 12 5.47 -5.17 12.10
C GLY A 12 4.29 -5.33 13.06
N ASP A 13 4.26 -4.50 14.09
CA ASP A 13 3.05 -4.34 14.92
C ASP A 13 1.97 -3.51 14.19
N ASP A 14 0.81 -3.35 14.83
CA ASP A 14 -0.33 -2.60 14.28
C ASP A 14 0.03 -1.13 13.97
N ARG A 15 0.87 -0.49 14.78
CA ARG A 15 1.27 0.91 14.63
C ARG A 15 2.28 1.06 13.49
N GLU A 16 3.26 0.17 13.42
CA GLU A 16 4.27 0.13 12.36
C GLU A 16 3.66 -0.14 10.99
N ILE A 17 2.74 -1.11 10.89
CA ILE A 17 2.04 -1.43 9.65
C ILE A 17 1.19 -0.23 9.20
N THR A 18 0.44 0.38 10.12
CA THR A 18 -0.38 1.54 9.82
C THR A 18 0.47 2.73 9.34
N ALA A 19 1.60 2.99 10.01
CA ALA A 19 2.51 4.07 9.61
C ALA A 19 3.06 3.84 8.19
N LYS A 20 3.58 2.65 7.90
CA LYS A 20 4.12 2.30 6.58
C LYS A 20 3.05 2.35 5.48
N LEU A 21 1.83 1.87 5.76
CA LEU A 21 0.72 1.97 4.81
C LEU A 21 0.41 3.44 4.48
N ASN A 22 0.32 4.30 5.50
CA ASN A 22 0.07 5.72 5.30
C ASN A 22 1.19 6.44 4.53
N GLU A 23 2.45 6.05 4.73
CA GLU A 23 3.57 6.55 3.93
C GLU A 23 3.37 6.22 2.45
N VAL A 24 3.06 4.96 2.12
CA VAL A 24 2.80 4.51 0.74
C VAL A 24 1.63 5.28 0.10
N LEU A 25 0.52 5.44 0.81
CA LEU A 25 -0.64 6.18 0.31
C LEU A 25 -0.32 7.66 0.10
N SER A 26 0.41 8.26 1.04
CA SER A 26 0.84 9.66 0.93
C SER A 26 1.78 9.88 -0.25
N THR A 27 2.70 8.94 -0.53
CA THR A 27 3.56 9.01 -1.71
C THR A 27 2.75 8.98 -3.01
N ILE A 28 1.75 8.10 -3.12
CA ILE A 28 0.86 8.07 -4.29
C ILE A 28 0.20 9.44 -4.51
N GLU A 29 -0.34 10.05 -3.46
CA GLU A 29 -1.00 11.35 -3.55
C GLU A 29 -0.01 12.49 -3.89
N GLN A 30 1.18 12.49 -3.28
CA GLN A 30 2.24 13.48 -3.55
C GLN A 30 2.72 13.44 -5.01
N GLU A 31 2.70 12.26 -5.63
CA GLU A 31 3.02 12.09 -7.05
C GLU A 31 1.87 12.48 -8.00
N GLY A 32 0.78 13.00 -7.47
CA GLY A 32 -0.42 13.37 -8.24
C GLY A 32 -1.29 12.16 -8.60
N GLY A 33 -1.15 11.07 -7.85
CA GLY A 33 -2.06 9.93 -7.87
C GLY A 33 -3.30 10.16 -7.02
N GLU A 34 -4.35 9.38 -7.31
CA GLU A 34 -5.61 9.33 -6.58
C GLU A 34 -5.82 7.89 -6.12
N VAL A 35 -5.77 7.64 -4.81
CA VAL A 35 -6.10 6.33 -4.25
C VAL A 35 -7.59 6.08 -4.41
N LEU A 36 -7.95 4.96 -5.03
CA LEU A 36 -9.34 4.58 -5.27
C LEU A 36 -9.85 3.56 -4.26
N ASP A 37 -9.00 2.61 -3.87
CA ASP A 37 -9.37 1.48 -3.04
C ASP A 37 -8.13 0.85 -2.38
N VAL A 38 -8.30 0.37 -1.15
CA VAL A 38 -7.27 -0.32 -0.37
C VAL A 38 -7.90 -1.56 0.26
N GLU A 39 -7.56 -2.73 -0.26
CA GLU A 39 -8.07 -4.01 0.20
C GLU A 39 -7.01 -4.74 1.04
N THR A 40 -7.43 -5.38 2.12
CA THR A 40 -6.58 -6.32 2.86
C THR A 40 -6.75 -7.70 2.26
N SER A 41 -5.75 -8.16 1.52
CA SER A 41 -5.77 -9.45 0.81
C SER A 41 -5.40 -10.62 1.71
N LEU A 42 -4.54 -10.37 2.70
CA LEU A 42 -4.13 -11.35 3.71
C LEU A 42 -3.71 -10.62 4.97
N ALA A 43 -4.07 -11.14 6.14
CA ALA A 43 -3.49 -10.76 7.42
C ALA A 43 -3.15 -12.03 8.19
N ARG A 44 -1.90 -12.14 8.67
CA ARG A 44 -1.42 -13.28 9.42
C ARG A 44 -0.60 -12.83 10.62
N GLU A 45 -0.83 -13.45 11.77
CA GLU A 45 0.00 -13.29 12.95
C GLU A 45 1.43 -13.81 12.71
N HIS A 46 2.41 -13.07 13.20
CA HIS A 46 3.84 -13.34 13.14
C HIS A 46 4.51 -13.00 14.47
N GLY A 47 4.88 -14.02 15.25
CA GLY A 47 5.47 -13.81 16.58
C GLY A 47 4.43 -13.56 17.67
N ILE A 48 4.82 -12.85 18.74
CA ILE A 48 3.94 -12.60 19.90
C ILE A 48 2.99 -11.42 19.63
N ASP A 49 3.49 -10.35 18.98
CA ASP A 49 2.74 -9.12 18.70
C ASP A 49 2.88 -8.61 17.25
N GLY A 50 3.52 -9.37 16.36
CA GLY A 50 3.74 -8.98 14.97
C GLY A 50 2.69 -9.51 14.03
N PHE A 51 2.49 -8.82 12.91
CA PHE A 51 1.64 -9.25 11.81
C PHE A 51 2.39 -9.13 10.49
N VAL A 52 2.02 -9.98 9.55
CA VAL A 52 2.32 -9.80 8.13
C VAL A 52 1.00 -9.55 7.41
N VAL A 53 0.87 -8.39 6.79
CA VAL A 53 -0.36 -7.95 6.11
C VAL A 53 -0.06 -7.62 4.66
N LEU A 54 -0.84 -8.23 3.76
CA LEU A 54 -0.79 -8.01 2.33
C LEU A 54 -1.92 -7.05 1.95
N TYR A 55 -1.56 -5.88 1.44
CA TYR A 55 -2.51 -4.91 0.93
C TYR A 55 -2.50 -4.87 -0.60
N THR A 56 -3.68 -4.67 -1.18
CA THR A 56 -3.87 -4.38 -2.59
C THR A 56 -4.41 -2.96 -2.72
N ILE A 57 -3.63 -2.09 -3.33
CA ILE A 57 -3.91 -0.66 -3.48
C ILE A 57 -4.23 -0.39 -4.94
N LYS A 58 -5.45 0.06 -5.22
CA LYS A 58 -5.89 0.50 -6.55
C LYS A 58 -5.85 2.02 -6.57
N TYR A 59 -5.22 2.59 -7.59
CA TYR A 59 -5.07 4.04 -7.69
C TYR A 59 -5.06 4.49 -9.16
N ARG A 60 -5.36 5.77 -9.40
CA ARG A 60 -5.10 6.43 -10.68
C ARG A 60 -3.83 7.24 -10.57
N ALA A 61 -3.04 7.29 -11.64
CA ALA A 61 -1.90 8.20 -11.71
C ALA A 61 -1.88 8.96 -13.03
N LEU A 62 -1.36 10.18 -12.99
CA LEU A 62 -1.15 11.03 -14.17
C LEU A 62 0.05 10.57 -15.00
N ARG A 63 1.09 10.04 -14.36
CA ARG A 63 2.31 9.57 -15.01
C ARG A 63 2.23 8.10 -15.41
N GLU A 64 2.62 7.82 -16.65
CA GLU A 64 3.19 6.52 -17.01
C GLU A 64 4.54 6.42 -16.30
N ILE A 65 4.63 5.64 -15.21
CA ILE A 65 5.91 5.14 -14.73
C ILE A 65 6.51 4.35 -15.89
N THR A 66 7.56 4.88 -16.52
CA THR A 66 8.46 4.11 -17.36
C THR A 66 9.03 2.99 -16.48
N GLU A 67 8.65 1.76 -16.76
CA GLU A 67 9.34 0.59 -16.21
C GLU A 67 10.80 0.65 -16.70
N GLU A 68 11.75 0.86 -15.79
CA GLU A 68 13.19 0.60 -16.03
C GLU A 68 13.49 -0.89 -15.87
#